data_AF-A0A956TWL0-F1
#
_entry.id   AF-A0A956TWL0-F1
#
_cell.length_a   1.000
_cell.length_b   1.000
_cell.length_c   1.000
_cell.angle_alpha   90.00
_cell.angle_beta   90.00
_cell.angle_gamma   90.00
#
_symmetry.space_group_name_H-M   'P 1'
#
loop_
_entity.id
_entity.type
_entity.pdbx_description
1 polymer ?
#
loop_
_entity_poly.entity_id
_entity_poly.type
_entity_poly.pdbx_seq_one_letter_code
_entity_poly.pdbx_strand_id
1 'polypeptide(L)'
;EVSAVAHKIKTHHNDVPIIQAQREKGLIVEPNRDLHKDEVRQIGSLLGLPDELVHRQPFPGPGLAIRTICTDAPYGLDQAKALMQTITPLCSGLSVSPSLLPIRSVGVQGDFRSYRQPLALCGPFKTIGWEALSSLAQRLTNDCHGLNRVTLVLNPDAVLPPIIETITPTTLTPATVALLRAIDHHVTTTLQQAGRLDGISQLLSVLLPIDTMQQGRHSVVIRGVVTNDYMTARPVRPGDELPWPLLQDLDAQLRARFDLDLVLLDITAKPPATVEWE
;
A
#
# COMPACT_ATOMS: atom_id res chain seq x y z
N GLU A 1 -27.70 3.74 1.01
CA GLU A 1 -27.43 4.67 -0.11
C GLU A 1 -25.96 4.72 -0.59
N VAL A 2 -25.02 3.98 0.01
CA VAL A 2 -23.59 3.96 -0.38
C VAL A 2 -23.31 3.22 -1.72
N SER A 3 -24.30 2.46 -2.22
CA SER A 3 -24.16 1.58 -3.38
C SER A 3 -24.18 2.31 -4.73
N ALA A 4 -25.01 3.33 -4.92
CA ALA A 4 -25.30 3.88 -6.25
C ALA A 4 -24.12 4.64 -6.90
N VAL A 5 -23.27 5.28 -6.09
CA VAL A 5 -22.18 6.15 -6.59
C VAL A 5 -20.93 5.33 -6.94
N ALA A 6 -20.56 4.35 -6.11
CA ALA A 6 -19.50 3.40 -6.44
C ALA A 6 -19.87 2.54 -7.68
N HIS A 7 -21.17 2.24 -7.84
CA HIS A 7 -21.71 1.61 -9.04
C HIS A 7 -21.48 2.48 -10.29
N LYS A 8 -21.75 3.80 -10.22
CA LYS A 8 -21.52 4.74 -11.33
C LYS A 8 -20.06 4.82 -11.81
N ILE A 9 -19.10 4.77 -10.90
CA ILE A 9 -17.66 4.83 -11.23
C ILE A 9 -17.21 3.53 -11.91
N LYS A 10 -17.72 2.36 -11.48
CA LYS A 10 -17.41 1.07 -12.11
C LYS A 10 -18.19 0.82 -13.40
N THR A 11 -19.39 1.36 -13.55
CA THR A 11 -20.20 1.18 -14.77
C THR A 11 -19.53 1.80 -15.99
N HIS A 12 -18.91 2.98 -15.89
CA HIS A 12 -18.27 3.60 -17.06
C HIS A 12 -17.06 2.83 -17.60
N HIS A 13 -16.46 1.91 -16.84
CA HIS A 13 -15.29 1.14 -17.27
C HIS A 13 -15.62 -0.27 -17.82
N ASN A 14 -16.77 -0.85 -17.46
CA ASN A 14 -17.20 -2.17 -17.93
C ASN A 14 -18.45 -2.15 -18.84
N ASP A 15 -19.10 -1.00 -19.00
CA ASP A 15 -20.31 -0.87 -19.82
C ASP A 15 -19.93 -0.53 -21.27
N VAL A 16 -19.22 -1.47 -21.91
CA VAL A 16 -18.86 -1.40 -23.33
C VAL A 16 -20.06 -1.82 -24.20
N PRO A 17 -20.16 -1.36 -25.46
CA PRO A 17 -21.33 -1.60 -26.31
C PRO A 17 -21.72 -3.08 -26.45
N ILE A 18 -20.73 -3.98 -26.42
CA ILE A 18 -20.96 -5.42 -26.47
C ILE A 18 -21.65 -5.97 -25.20
N ILE A 19 -21.29 -5.46 -24.02
CA ILE A 19 -21.91 -5.85 -22.74
C ILE A 19 -23.32 -5.25 -22.63
N GLN A 20 -23.51 -4.01 -23.08
CA GLN A 20 -24.84 -3.38 -23.15
C GLN A 20 -25.79 -4.17 -24.05
N ALA A 21 -25.36 -4.52 -25.27
CA ALA A 21 -26.16 -5.30 -26.20
C ALA A 21 -26.50 -6.71 -25.67
N GLN A 22 -25.60 -7.32 -24.90
CA GLN A 22 -25.88 -8.61 -24.23
C GLN A 22 -26.86 -8.45 -23.06
N ARG A 23 -26.76 -7.36 -22.30
CA ARG A 23 -27.66 -7.04 -21.19
C ARG A 23 -29.08 -6.75 -21.70
N GLU A 24 -29.23 -6.00 -22.79
CA GLU A 24 -30.52 -5.76 -23.46
C GLU A 24 -31.17 -7.05 -23.97
N LYS A 25 -30.35 -8.01 -24.42
CA LYS A 25 -30.82 -9.34 -24.83
C LYS A 25 -31.14 -10.27 -23.64
N GLY A 26 -30.97 -9.82 -22.40
CA GLY A 26 -31.20 -10.62 -21.20
C GLY A 26 -30.20 -11.77 -21.01
N LEU A 27 -29.01 -11.69 -21.63
CA LEU A 27 -28.00 -12.76 -21.61
C LEU A 27 -27.01 -12.66 -20.44
N ILE A 28 -27.05 -11.57 -19.67
CA ILE A 28 -26.18 -11.38 -18.50
C ILE A 28 -26.90 -11.88 -17.25
N VAL A 29 -26.32 -12.91 -16.62
CA VAL A 29 -26.78 -13.46 -15.34
C VAL A 29 -25.75 -13.09 -14.27
N GLU A 30 -26.21 -12.58 -13.13
CA GLU A 30 -25.38 -12.20 -11.97
C GLU A 30 -25.81 -13.06 -10.75
N PRO A 31 -25.36 -14.32 -10.63
CA PRO A 31 -25.89 -15.27 -9.64
C PRO A 31 -25.74 -14.83 -8.18
N ASN A 32 -24.75 -13.98 -7.91
CA ASN A 32 -24.44 -13.50 -6.57
C ASN A 32 -25.02 -12.10 -6.27
N ARG A 33 -25.90 -11.58 -7.13
CA ARG A 33 -26.40 -10.21 -7.02
C ARG A 33 -27.14 -9.94 -5.70
N ASP A 34 -27.86 -10.93 -5.20
CA ASP A 34 -28.70 -10.82 -4.01
C ASP A 34 -27.98 -11.28 -2.73
N LEU A 35 -26.66 -11.51 -2.80
CA LEU A 35 -25.87 -12.06 -1.72
C LEU A 35 -24.83 -11.08 -1.19
N HIS A 36 -24.65 -11.10 0.13
CA HIS A 36 -23.54 -10.46 0.82
C HIS A 36 -22.25 -11.28 0.70
N LYS A 37 -21.10 -10.64 0.96
CA LYS A 37 -19.78 -11.25 0.73
C LYS A 37 -19.52 -12.48 1.61
N ASP A 38 -19.99 -12.46 2.83
CA ASP A 38 -19.98 -13.58 3.77
C ASP A 38 -20.88 -14.73 3.29
N GLU A 39 -22.06 -14.44 2.74
CA GLU A 39 -22.95 -15.45 2.16
C GLU A 39 -22.33 -16.12 0.92
N VAL A 40 -21.67 -15.33 0.05
CA VAL A 40 -20.92 -15.87 -1.10
C VAL A 40 -19.82 -16.82 -0.64
N ARG A 41 -19.15 -16.53 0.49
CA ARG A 41 -18.14 -17.43 1.05
C ARG A 41 -18.75 -18.73 1.55
N GLN A 42 -19.86 -18.65 2.29
CA GLN A 42 -20.58 -19.83 2.78
C GLN A 42 -21.02 -20.73 1.62
N ILE A 43 -21.53 -20.15 0.53
CA ILE A 43 -21.86 -20.90 -0.68
C ILE A 43 -20.63 -21.57 -1.28
N GLY A 44 -19.49 -20.87 -1.34
CA GLY A 44 -18.23 -21.45 -1.78
C GLY A 44 -17.85 -22.70 -0.97
N SER A 45 -17.95 -22.64 0.35
CA SER A 45 -17.71 -23.80 1.23
C SER A 45 -18.72 -24.92 1.02
N LEU A 46 -20.01 -24.60 0.85
CA LEU A 46 -21.07 -25.59 0.57
C LEU A 46 -20.87 -26.29 -0.77
N LEU A 47 -20.29 -25.60 -1.76
CA LEU A 47 -19.92 -26.17 -3.06
C LEU A 47 -18.63 -27.00 -3.01
N GLY A 48 -17.98 -27.11 -1.84
CA GLY A 48 -16.75 -27.88 -1.66
C GLY A 48 -15.49 -27.16 -2.16
N LEU A 49 -15.51 -25.84 -2.30
CA LEU A 49 -14.30 -25.09 -2.62
C LEU A 49 -13.31 -25.14 -1.43
N PRO A 50 -11.99 -25.28 -1.69
CA PRO A 50 -10.97 -25.16 -0.65
C PRO A 50 -11.08 -23.86 0.14
N ASP A 51 -10.91 -23.95 1.45
CA ASP A 51 -11.01 -22.81 2.38
C ASP A 51 -10.06 -21.66 1.98
N GLU A 52 -8.84 -22.03 1.57
CA GLU A 52 -7.81 -21.09 1.09
C GLU A 52 -8.27 -20.25 -0.12
N LEU A 53 -9.15 -20.78 -0.96
CA LEU A 53 -9.72 -20.06 -2.11
C LEU A 53 -10.90 -19.19 -1.70
N VAL A 54 -11.76 -19.70 -0.82
CA VAL A 54 -12.95 -19.00 -0.32
C VAL A 54 -12.56 -17.76 0.51
N HIS A 55 -11.53 -17.91 1.34
CA HIS A 55 -11.06 -16.89 2.27
C HIS A 55 -9.93 -16.03 1.71
N ARG A 56 -9.54 -16.23 0.45
CA ARG A 56 -8.49 -15.44 -0.21
C ARG A 56 -8.78 -13.93 -0.12
N GLN A 57 -7.74 -13.16 0.17
CA GLN A 57 -7.82 -11.71 0.15
C GLN A 57 -8.14 -11.21 -1.27
N PRO A 58 -8.89 -10.09 -1.41
CA PRO A 58 -9.13 -9.49 -2.72
C PRO A 58 -7.82 -9.15 -3.43
N PHE A 59 -7.80 -9.40 -4.73
CA PHE A 59 -6.69 -9.03 -5.60
C PHE A 59 -7.23 -8.16 -6.75
N PRO A 60 -6.63 -6.98 -7.02
CA PRO A 60 -7.17 -6.05 -8.01
C PRO A 60 -7.06 -6.62 -9.42
N GLY A 61 -7.98 -6.24 -10.31
CA GLY A 61 -7.98 -6.68 -11.72
C GLY A 61 -6.66 -6.39 -12.46
N PRO A 62 -6.11 -5.16 -12.37
CA PRO A 62 -4.78 -4.84 -12.91
C PRO A 62 -3.60 -5.57 -12.22
N GLY A 63 -3.86 -6.24 -11.09
CA GLY A 63 -2.88 -7.03 -10.35
C GLY A 63 -1.64 -6.24 -9.94
N LEU A 64 -0.46 -6.82 -10.22
CA LEU A 64 0.83 -6.21 -9.84
C LEU A 64 1.16 -4.93 -10.61
N ALA A 65 0.44 -4.62 -11.70
CA ALA A 65 0.71 -3.42 -12.49
C ALA A 65 0.54 -2.13 -11.67
N ILE A 66 -0.46 -2.09 -10.78
CA ILE A 66 -0.73 -0.95 -9.88
C ILE A 66 0.04 -1.03 -8.55
N ARG A 67 0.91 -2.03 -8.41
CA ARG A 67 1.80 -2.23 -7.26
C ARG A 67 3.28 -2.07 -7.64
N THR A 68 3.57 -1.70 -8.89
CA THR A 68 4.91 -1.33 -9.33
C THR A 68 4.91 0.15 -9.65
N ILE A 69 5.53 0.96 -8.79
CA ILE A 69 5.63 2.40 -9.05
C ILE A 69 6.60 2.62 -10.21
N CYS A 70 6.06 3.08 -11.34
CA CYS A 70 6.82 3.31 -12.56
C CYS A 70 7.15 4.80 -12.68
N THR A 71 8.41 5.11 -12.95
CA THR A 71 8.88 6.47 -13.17
C THR A 71 10.22 6.48 -13.90
N ASP A 72 10.44 7.50 -14.72
CA ASP A 72 11.67 7.79 -15.44
C ASP A 72 12.44 8.98 -14.84
N ALA A 73 11.81 9.76 -13.95
CA ALA A 73 12.41 10.93 -13.33
C ALA A 73 11.89 11.17 -11.90
N PRO A 74 12.71 11.74 -11.00
CA PRO A 74 12.28 12.17 -9.67
C PRO A 74 11.09 13.13 -9.69
N TYR A 75 10.13 12.94 -8.80
CA TYR A 75 8.95 13.80 -8.65
C TYR A 75 9.07 14.74 -7.44
N GLY A 76 8.58 15.99 -7.60
CA GLY A 76 8.33 16.91 -6.48
C GLY A 76 9.56 17.63 -5.91
N LEU A 77 10.73 17.51 -6.55
CA LEU A 77 11.98 18.10 -6.03
C LEU A 77 11.92 19.64 -5.87
N ASP A 78 11.24 20.34 -6.78
CA ASP A 78 11.12 21.81 -6.74
C ASP A 78 10.42 22.32 -5.47
N GLN A 79 9.49 21.53 -4.93
CA GLN A 79 8.69 21.88 -3.75
C GLN A 79 9.18 21.16 -2.48
N ALA A 80 10.10 20.19 -2.62
CA ALA A 80 10.52 19.31 -1.53
C ALA A 80 11.14 20.08 -0.35
N LYS A 81 11.91 21.14 -0.62
CA LYS A 81 12.50 21.97 0.45
C LYS A 81 11.42 22.69 1.28
N ALA A 82 10.46 23.32 0.62
CA ALA A 82 9.36 24.02 1.29
C ALA A 82 8.46 23.04 2.06
N LEU A 83 8.18 21.87 1.46
CA LEU A 83 7.43 20.80 2.11
C LEU A 83 8.18 20.25 3.34
N MET A 84 9.50 20.04 3.24
CA MET A 84 10.29 19.53 4.37
C MET A 84 10.36 20.53 5.54
N GLN A 85 10.30 21.83 5.27
CA GLN A 85 10.20 22.87 6.31
C GLN A 85 8.91 22.77 7.13
N THR A 86 7.80 22.30 6.54
CA THR A 86 6.54 22.08 7.28
C THR A 86 6.52 20.73 7.99
N ILE A 87 7.19 19.71 7.45
CA ILE A 87 7.27 18.37 8.03
C ILE A 87 8.19 18.31 9.26
N THR A 88 9.38 18.91 9.17
CA THR A 88 10.43 18.77 10.20
C THR A 88 9.95 19.13 11.61
N PRO A 89 9.21 20.24 11.84
CA PRO A 89 8.69 20.58 13.16
C PRO A 89 7.74 19.52 13.74
N LEU A 90 6.93 18.87 12.91
CA LEU A 90 5.98 17.84 13.34
C LEU A 90 6.68 16.57 13.82
N CYS A 91 7.82 16.23 13.21
CA CYS A 91 8.64 15.07 13.55
C CYS A 91 9.54 15.27 14.78
N SER A 92 9.90 16.53 15.09
CA SER A 92 10.89 16.87 16.13
C SER A 92 10.57 16.30 17.53
N GLY A 93 9.29 16.15 17.87
CA GLY A 93 8.85 15.66 19.17
C GLY A 93 8.99 14.14 19.39
N LEU A 94 9.25 13.34 18.35
CA LEU A 94 9.23 11.87 18.42
C LEU A 94 10.59 11.22 18.07
N SER A 95 11.68 11.99 18.00
CA SER A 95 13.01 11.48 17.61
C SER A 95 12.99 10.67 16.30
N VAL A 96 12.14 11.09 15.34
CA VAL A 96 12.07 10.50 14.00
C VAL A 96 12.64 11.46 12.97
N SER A 97 13.35 10.91 11.99
CA SER A 97 13.89 11.64 10.86
C SER A 97 13.02 11.42 9.62
N PRO A 98 12.42 12.49 9.06
CA PRO A 98 11.62 12.39 7.84
C PRO A 98 12.50 12.42 6.58
N SER A 99 12.10 11.65 5.56
CA SER A 99 12.71 11.61 4.22
C SER A 99 11.63 11.61 3.14
N LEU A 100 11.58 12.64 2.31
CA LEU A 100 10.67 12.70 1.16
C LEU A 100 11.12 11.73 0.08
N LEU A 101 10.18 10.90 -0.39
CA LEU A 101 10.43 10.00 -1.52
C LEU A 101 10.04 10.72 -2.83
N PRO A 102 10.92 10.76 -3.84
CA PRO A 102 10.71 11.49 -5.09
C PRO A 102 9.82 10.71 -6.07
N ILE A 103 8.70 10.17 -5.58
CA ILE A 103 7.73 9.41 -6.35
C ILE A 103 6.32 9.91 -6.05
N ARG A 104 5.35 9.47 -6.84
CA ARG A 104 3.93 9.71 -6.58
C ARG A 104 3.30 8.47 -5.96
N SER A 105 2.32 8.71 -5.10
CA SER A 105 1.41 7.68 -4.62
C SER A 105 -0.01 8.22 -4.64
N VAL A 106 -0.96 7.37 -5.01
CA VAL A 106 -2.37 7.75 -5.01
C VAL A 106 -2.90 7.95 -3.58
N GLY A 107 -3.79 8.93 -3.44
CA GLY A 107 -4.61 9.20 -2.27
C GLY A 107 -6.02 9.63 -2.69
N VAL A 108 -6.88 9.85 -1.70
CA VAL A 108 -8.24 10.36 -1.86
C VAL A 108 -8.45 11.54 -0.93
N GLN A 109 -8.83 12.68 -1.49
CA GLN A 109 -9.18 13.88 -0.74
C GLN A 109 -10.56 14.36 -1.17
N GLY A 110 -11.52 14.36 -0.24
CA GLY A 110 -12.92 14.49 -0.59
C GLY A 110 -13.33 13.38 -1.56
N ASP A 111 -13.89 13.78 -2.70
CA ASP A 111 -14.38 12.85 -3.74
C ASP A 111 -13.36 12.60 -4.87
N PHE A 112 -12.17 13.22 -4.81
CA PHE A 112 -11.20 13.18 -5.91
C PHE A 112 -9.93 12.40 -5.56
N ARG A 113 -9.37 11.74 -6.58
CA ARG A 113 -8.03 11.16 -6.48
C ARG A 113 -6.98 12.27 -6.47
N SER A 114 -5.94 12.07 -5.67
CA SER A 114 -4.75 12.93 -5.63
C SER A 114 -3.50 12.09 -5.79
N TYR A 115 -2.43 12.66 -6.35
CA TYR A 115 -1.13 12.00 -6.51
C TYR A 115 -0.06 12.88 -5.90
N ARG A 116 0.56 12.41 -4.82
CA ARG A 116 1.49 13.19 -3.99
C ARG A 116 2.60 12.33 -3.42
N GLN A 117 3.61 12.97 -2.84
CA GLN A 117 4.78 12.27 -2.33
C GLN A 117 4.41 11.40 -1.11
N PRO A 118 4.99 10.19 -1.01
CA PRO A 118 5.08 9.48 0.25
C PRO A 118 6.24 10.02 1.09
N LEU A 119 6.08 9.96 2.41
CA LEU A 119 7.12 10.28 3.38
C LEU A 119 7.61 9.00 4.06
N ALA A 120 8.91 8.76 4.04
CA ALA A 120 9.56 7.73 4.83
C ALA A 120 10.04 8.31 6.17
N LEU A 121 9.77 7.62 7.27
CA LEU A 121 10.31 7.95 8.58
C LEU A 121 11.40 6.94 8.93
N CYS A 122 12.49 7.42 9.55
CA CYS A 122 13.48 6.60 10.26
C CYS A 122 13.43 6.94 11.76
N GLY A 123 13.56 5.94 12.64
CA GLY A 123 13.60 6.19 14.08
C GLY A 123 13.24 4.98 14.94
N PRO A 124 13.26 5.12 16.27
CA PRO A 124 13.05 4.03 17.22
C PRO A 124 11.55 3.70 17.41
N PHE A 125 10.87 3.25 16.35
CA PHE A 125 9.41 3.09 16.31
C PHE A 125 8.83 2.21 17.43
N LYS A 126 9.54 1.14 17.80
CA LYS A 126 9.13 0.28 18.92
C LYS A 126 9.05 1.05 20.25
N THR A 127 9.98 1.97 20.48
CA THR A 127 10.03 2.80 21.69
C THR A 127 8.99 3.91 21.64
N ILE A 128 8.74 4.49 20.45
CA ILE A 128 7.75 5.55 20.25
C ILE A 128 6.33 5.02 20.47
N GLY A 129 6.03 3.81 20.01
CA GLY A 129 4.73 3.17 20.16
C GLY A 129 3.69 3.62 19.12
N TRP A 130 2.69 2.77 18.92
CA TRP A 130 1.70 2.91 17.84
C TRP A 130 0.89 4.22 17.92
N GLU A 131 0.40 4.59 19.10
CA GLU A 131 -0.49 5.75 19.24
C GLU A 131 0.21 7.06 18.81
N ALA A 132 1.47 7.25 19.20
CA ALA A 132 2.26 8.40 18.80
C ALA A 132 2.55 8.39 17.28
N LEU A 133 2.89 7.23 16.71
CA LEU A 133 3.13 7.09 15.27
C LEU A 133 1.88 7.34 14.44
N SER A 134 0.73 6.80 14.86
CA SER A 134 -0.55 6.98 14.20
C SER A 134 -1.00 8.44 14.26
N SER A 135 -0.85 9.09 15.41
CA SER A 135 -1.14 10.52 15.57
C SER A 135 -0.24 11.38 14.69
N LEU A 136 1.07 11.08 14.63
CA LEU A 136 2.01 11.76 13.75
C LEU A 136 1.64 11.58 12.28
N ALA A 137 1.36 10.34 11.84
CA ALA A 137 0.98 10.05 10.46
C ALA A 137 -0.28 10.84 10.04
N GLN A 138 -1.30 10.86 10.91
CA GLN A 138 -2.52 11.61 10.66
C GLN A 138 -2.24 13.12 10.53
N ARG A 139 -1.48 13.70 11.46
CA ARG A 139 -1.09 15.12 11.42
C ARG A 139 -0.31 15.46 10.16
N LEU A 140 0.71 14.67 9.82
CA LEU A 140 1.50 14.87 8.60
C LEU A 140 0.63 14.88 7.35
N THR A 141 -0.30 13.94 7.21
CA THR A 141 -1.14 13.89 6.00
C THR A 141 -2.24 14.96 5.96
N ASN A 142 -2.64 15.50 7.11
CA ASN A 142 -3.63 16.58 7.18
C ASN A 142 -2.99 17.96 6.96
N ASP A 143 -1.87 18.20 7.64
CA ASP A 143 -1.23 19.52 7.72
C ASP A 143 -0.26 19.75 6.53
N CYS A 144 0.30 18.68 5.96
CA CYS A 144 1.20 18.75 4.82
C CYS A 144 0.50 18.26 3.55
N HIS A 145 -0.21 19.14 2.85
CA HIS A 145 -0.91 18.83 1.60
C HIS A 145 -0.01 18.34 0.45
N GLY A 146 1.32 18.33 0.60
CA GLY A 146 2.23 17.67 -0.34
C GLY A 146 2.36 16.16 -0.15
N LEU A 147 1.71 15.59 0.89
CA LEU A 147 1.82 14.19 1.26
C LEU A 147 0.51 13.44 1.06
N ASN A 148 0.62 12.18 0.61
CA ASN A 148 -0.49 11.23 0.64
C ASN A 148 -0.26 10.07 1.61
N ARG A 149 0.99 9.77 1.95
CA ARG A 149 1.36 8.59 2.73
C ARG A 149 2.52 8.86 3.67
N VAL A 150 2.52 8.12 4.77
CA VAL A 150 3.59 8.04 5.76
C VAL A 150 3.96 6.58 5.94
N THR A 151 5.24 6.28 5.80
CA THR A 151 5.81 4.93 5.93
C THR A 151 6.91 4.89 6.97
N LEU A 152 7.15 3.72 7.54
CA LEU A 152 8.23 3.46 8.49
C LEU A 152 9.31 2.63 7.80
N VAL A 153 10.57 3.07 7.84
CA VAL A 153 11.70 2.27 7.35
C VAL A 153 12.04 1.19 8.36
N LEU A 154 11.85 -0.09 8.01
CA LEU A 154 12.00 -1.19 8.96
C LEU A 154 13.45 -1.47 9.34
N ASN A 155 14.39 -1.14 8.46
CA ASN A 155 15.82 -1.21 8.75
C ASN A 155 16.21 -0.15 9.81
N PRO A 156 16.59 -0.55 11.04
CA PRO A 156 16.88 0.39 12.12
C PRO A 156 18.14 1.23 11.88
N ASP A 157 19.07 0.74 11.05
CA ASP A 157 20.34 1.40 10.78
C ASP A 157 20.27 2.35 9.57
N ALA A 158 19.10 2.46 8.93
CA ALA A 158 18.92 3.31 7.76
C ALA A 158 19.00 4.80 8.12
N VAL A 159 19.99 5.48 7.56
CA VAL A 159 20.13 6.94 7.63
C VAL A 159 19.82 7.51 6.26
N LEU A 160 18.72 8.24 6.15
CA LEU A 160 18.25 8.83 4.90
C LEU A 160 18.48 10.34 4.88
N PRO A 161 18.81 10.93 3.71
CA PRO A 161 18.74 12.37 3.55
C PRO A 161 17.29 12.85 3.70
N PRO A 162 17.03 14.10 4.13
CA PRO A 162 15.67 14.62 4.23
C PRO A 162 14.91 14.60 2.89
N ILE A 163 15.62 14.67 1.78
CA ILE A 163 15.06 14.60 0.43
C ILE A 163 15.90 13.60 -0.35
N ILE A 164 15.27 12.52 -0.82
CA ILE A 164 15.90 11.63 -1.79
C ILE A 164 15.72 12.28 -3.17
N GLU A 165 16.81 12.48 -3.89
CA GLU A 165 16.81 13.18 -5.18
C GLU A 165 16.87 12.24 -6.38
N THR A 166 17.15 10.95 -6.15
CA THR A 166 17.38 9.95 -7.20
C THR A 166 16.36 8.83 -7.17
N ILE A 167 16.16 8.22 -8.33
CA ILE A 167 15.30 7.06 -8.52
C ILE A 167 16.04 6.02 -9.38
N THR A 168 15.58 4.77 -9.32
CA THR A 168 15.94 3.72 -10.29
C THR A 168 14.88 3.73 -11.40
N PRO A 169 15.18 4.13 -12.66
CA PRO A 169 14.18 4.18 -13.71
C PRO A 169 13.45 2.83 -13.85
N THR A 170 12.13 2.86 -13.70
CA THR A 170 11.34 1.63 -13.56
C THR A 170 10.08 1.71 -14.41
N THR A 171 9.84 0.67 -15.20
CA THR A 171 8.62 0.46 -15.98
C THR A 171 8.09 -0.95 -15.75
N LEU A 172 6.88 -1.23 -16.24
CA LEU A 172 6.32 -2.58 -16.23
C LEU A 172 7.06 -3.45 -17.25
N THR A 173 7.99 -4.26 -16.77
CA THR A 173 8.73 -5.25 -17.55
C THR A 173 8.55 -6.63 -16.93
N PRO A 174 8.79 -7.72 -17.68
CA PRO A 174 8.78 -9.06 -17.10
C PRO A 174 9.69 -9.20 -15.87
N ALA A 175 10.83 -8.51 -15.85
CA ALA A 175 11.77 -8.54 -14.73
C ALA A 175 11.22 -7.84 -13.49
N THR A 176 10.69 -6.61 -13.62
CA THR A 176 10.14 -5.86 -12.48
C THR A 176 8.91 -6.54 -11.89
N VAL A 177 8.04 -7.10 -12.75
CA VAL A 177 6.88 -7.89 -12.32
C VAL A 177 7.31 -9.21 -11.67
N ALA A 178 8.33 -9.90 -12.18
CA ALA A 178 8.83 -11.13 -11.57
C ALA A 178 9.45 -10.87 -10.19
N LEU A 179 10.21 -9.79 -10.05
CA LEU A 179 10.77 -9.34 -8.77
C LEU A 179 9.65 -9.07 -7.76
N LEU A 180 8.68 -8.22 -8.11
CA LEU A 180 7.57 -7.92 -7.20
C LEU A 180 6.74 -9.16 -6.86
N ARG A 181 6.50 -10.05 -7.83
CA ARG A 181 5.79 -11.32 -7.58
C ARG A 181 6.53 -12.21 -6.57
N ALA A 182 7.86 -12.28 -6.66
CA ALA A 182 8.67 -13.06 -5.73
C ALA A 182 8.67 -12.43 -4.33
N ILE A 183 8.75 -11.11 -4.24
CA ILE A 183 8.67 -10.36 -2.99
C ILE A 183 7.30 -10.54 -2.33
N ASP A 184 6.21 -10.32 -3.07
CA ASP A 184 4.84 -10.44 -2.57
C ASP A 184 4.52 -11.86 -2.08
N HIS A 185 5.00 -12.88 -2.79
CA HIS A 185 4.92 -14.27 -2.35
C HIS A 185 5.70 -14.53 -1.06
N HIS A 186 6.93 -14.02 -0.95
CA HIS A 186 7.76 -14.17 0.27
C HIS A 186 7.10 -13.50 1.48
N VAL A 187 6.64 -12.26 1.32
CA VAL A 187 5.94 -11.51 2.38
C VAL A 187 4.69 -12.25 2.82
N THR A 188 3.82 -12.62 1.87
CA THR A 188 2.54 -13.29 2.17
C THR A 188 2.77 -14.62 2.87
N THR A 189 3.69 -15.44 2.35
CA THR A 189 4.01 -16.76 2.92
C THR A 189 4.58 -16.63 4.34
N THR A 190 5.47 -15.68 4.57
CA THR A 190 6.06 -15.44 5.89
C THR A 190 4.99 -15.06 6.92
N LEU A 191 4.09 -14.14 6.56
CA LEU A 191 3.01 -13.74 7.46
C LEU A 191 1.95 -14.82 7.64
N GLN A 192 1.70 -15.65 6.62
CA GLN A 192 0.80 -16.79 6.72
C GLN A 192 1.35 -17.84 7.69
N GLN A 193 2.62 -18.21 7.55
CA GLN A 193 3.29 -19.17 8.43
C GLN A 193 3.39 -18.66 9.88
N ALA A 194 3.49 -17.34 10.06
CA ALA A 194 3.43 -16.72 11.39
C ALA A 194 2.01 -16.62 11.97
N GLY A 195 0.96 -17.01 11.23
CA GLY A 195 -0.43 -16.86 11.64
C GLY A 195 -0.81 -15.38 11.85
N ARG A 196 -0.35 -14.50 10.95
CA ARG A 196 -0.58 -13.04 11.02
C ARG A 196 -1.34 -12.47 9.83
N LEU A 197 -1.75 -13.29 8.87
CA LEU A 197 -2.67 -12.86 7.81
C LEU A 197 -4.12 -12.78 8.29
N ASP A 198 -4.50 -13.58 9.27
CA ASP A 198 -5.85 -13.59 9.82
C ASP A 198 -6.18 -12.23 10.43
N GLY A 199 -7.34 -11.68 10.07
CA GLY A 199 -7.77 -10.34 10.49
C GLY A 199 -7.22 -9.19 9.64
N ILE A 200 -6.28 -9.43 8.72
CA ILE A 200 -5.86 -8.45 7.72
C ILE A 200 -6.78 -8.56 6.50
N SER A 201 -7.57 -7.51 6.22
CA SER A 201 -8.52 -7.49 5.11
C SER A 201 -7.83 -7.53 3.75
N GLN A 202 -6.66 -6.89 3.63
CA GLN A 202 -5.81 -6.97 2.45
C GLN A 202 -4.37 -6.62 2.80
N LEU A 203 -3.43 -7.45 2.35
CA LEU A 203 -1.99 -7.22 2.40
C LEU A 203 -1.45 -7.14 0.98
N LEU A 204 -0.52 -6.21 0.75
CA LEU A 204 0.14 -6.07 -0.54
C LEU A 204 1.58 -5.57 -0.38
N SER A 205 2.44 -6.03 -1.29
CA SER A 205 3.77 -5.45 -1.50
C SER A 205 3.74 -4.49 -2.68
N VAL A 206 4.46 -3.36 -2.58
CA VAL A 206 4.61 -2.36 -3.63
C VAL A 206 6.08 -2.18 -3.94
N LEU A 207 6.49 -2.37 -5.20
CA LEU A 207 7.85 -2.11 -5.65
C LEU A 207 8.04 -0.61 -5.87
N LEU A 208 9.06 -0.04 -5.23
CA LEU A 208 9.42 1.37 -5.34
C LEU A 208 10.73 1.54 -6.12
N PRO A 209 10.81 2.53 -7.04
CA PRO A 209 12.03 2.89 -7.76
C PRO A 209 12.96 3.74 -6.89
N ILE A 210 13.19 3.32 -5.63
CA ILE A 210 14.01 4.04 -4.66
C ILE A 210 15.26 3.22 -4.36
N ASP A 211 16.41 3.86 -4.54
CA ASP A 211 17.72 3.36 -4.17
C ASP A 211 18.57 4.54 -3.69
N THR A 212 18.84 4.55 -2.39
CA THR A 212 19.58 5.60 -1.69
C THR A 212 21.08 5.54 -2.00
N MET A 213 21.57 4.41 -2.50
CA MET A 213 22.98 4.17 -2.82
C MET A 213 23.28 4.24 -4.32
N GLN A 214 22.25 4.42 -5.17
CA GLN A 214 22.36 4.51 -6.64
C GLN A 214 23.10 3.33 -7.28
N GLN A 215 22.88 2.13 -6.76
CA GLN A 215 23.41 0.86 -7.26
C GLN A 215 22.45 0.17 -8.26
N GLY A 216 21.31 0.78 -8.57
CA GLY A 216 20.28 0.25 -9.46
C GLY A 216 19.32 -0.71 -8.76
N ARG A 217 19.22 -0.63 -7.43
CA ARG A 217 18.32 -1.45 -6.62
C ARG A 217 16.90 -0.88 -6.58
N HIS A 218 16.01 -1.63 -5.94
CA HIS A 218 14.65 -1.19 -5.63
C HIS A 218 14.40 -1.23 -4.13
N SER A 219 13.34 -0.57 -3.71
CA SER A 219 12.81 -0.68 -2.35
C SER A 219 11.42 -1.30 -2.40
N VAL A 220 10.90 -1.78 -1.26
CA VAL A 220 9.54 -2.30 -1.17
C VAL A 220 8.77 -1.66 -0.02
N VAL A 221 7.50 -1.36 -0.26
CA VAL A 221 6.53 -1.05 0.81
C VAL A 221 5.63 -2.25 1.05
N ILE A 222 5.49 -2.64 2.30
CA ILE A 222 4.47 -3.55 2.78
C ILE A 222 3.28 -2.71 3.24
N ARG A 223 2.10 -3.02 2.74
CA ARG A 223 0.86 -2.34 3.06
C ARG A 223 -0.20 -3.35 3.49
N GLY A 224 -0.50 -3.36 4.79
CA GLY A 224 -1.64 -4.09 5.34
C GLY A 224 -2.75 -3.14 5.74
N VAL A 225 -4.00 -3.50 5.46
CA VAL A 225 -5.18 -2.74 5.90
C VAL A 225 -6.21 -3.64 6.57
N VAL A 226 -6.90 -3.06 7.55
CA VAL A 226 -8.08 -3.65 8.20
C VAL A 226 -9.28 -2.75 7.91
N THR A 227 -10.34 -3.33 7.38
CA THR A 227 -11.55 -2.63 6.94
C THR A 227 -12.75 -3.57 6.89
N ASN A 228 -13.94 -3.00 7.10
CA ASN A 228 -15.23 -3.67 6.96
C ASN A 228 -15.87 -3.46 5.57
N ASP A 229 -15.57 -2.35 4.89
CA ASP A 229 -16.29 -1.91 3.68
C ASP A 229 -15.38 -1.40 2.54
N TYR A 230 -14.06 -1.34 2.76
CA TYR A 230 -13.07 -0.72 1.88
C TYR A 230 -13.33 0.75 1.52
N MET A 231 -14.30 1.42 2.15
CA MET A 231 -14.50 2.88 2.04
C MET A 231 -13.57 3.61 3.00
N THR A 232 -13.48 3.10 4.23
CA THR A 232 -12.48 3.52 5.22
C THR A 232 -11.60 2.35 5.60
N ALA A 233 -10.33 2.59 5.91
CA ALA A 233 -9.44 1.52 6.35
C ALA A 233 -8.37 2.07 7.29
N ARG A 234 -8.06 1.29 8.33
CA ARG A 234 -6.88 1.54 9.15
C ARG A 234 -5.71 0.71 8.63
N PRO A 235 -4.47 1.19 8.74
CA PRO A 235 -3.30 0.34 8.56
C PRO A 235 -3.28 -0.78 9.61
N VAL A 236 -2.55 -1.84 9.30
CA VAL A 236 -2.07 -2.81 10.30
C VAL A 236 -1.13 -2.12 11.29
N ARG A 237 -1.17 -2.52 12.56
CA ARG A 237 -0.39 -1.87 13.61
C ARG A 237 0.91 -2.66 13.85
N PRO A 238 2.08 -2.04 13.66
CA PRO A 238 3.33 -2.65 14.08
C PRO A 238 3.37 -2.77 15.61
N GLY A 239 3.81 -3.93 16.10
CA GLY A 239 3.81 -4.28 17.52
C GLY A 239 2.54 -5.01 18.00
N ASP A 240 1.47 -5.04 17.21
CA ASP A 240 0.21 -5.75 17.50
C ASP A 240 -0.05 -6.82 16.41
N GLU A 241 -0.79 -6.49 15.34
CA GLU A 241 -1.02 -7.47 14.25
C GLU A 241 0.28 -7.88 13.54
N LEU A 242 1.27 -6.98 13.48
CA LEU A 242 2.60 -7.29 12.96
C LEU A 242 3.66 -7.06 14.05
N PRO A 243 4.04 -8.09 14.83
CA PRO A 243 5.02 -7.95 15.90
C PRO A 243 6.38 -7.42 15.39
N TRP A 244 7.04 -6.58 16.19
CA TRP A 244 8.34 -6.00 15.81
C TRP A 244 9.43 -7.03 15.45
N PRO A 245 9.60 -8.15 16.18
CA PRO A 245 10.58 -9.17 15.79
C PRO A 245 10.29 -9.75 14.39
N LEU A 246 9.02 -10.00 14.08
CA LEU A 246 8.60 -10.50 12.77
C LEU A 246 8.91 -9.49 11.66
N LEU A 247 8.66 -8.20 11.90
CA LEU A 247 8.98 -7.14 10.94
C LEU A 247 10.49 -6.99 10.71
N GLN A 248 11.30 -7.12 11.76
CA GLN A 248 12.76 -7.06 11.68
C GLN A 248 13.33 -8.26 10.92
N ASP A 249 12.85 -9.47 11.21
CA ASP A 249 13.23 -10.68 10.50
C ASP A 249 12.83 -10.60 9.02
N LEU A 250 11.63 -10.08 8.73
CA LEU A 250 11.14 -9.89 7.36
C LEU A 250 11.99 -8.86 6.60
N ASP A 251 12.34 -7.72 7.21
CA ASP A 251 13.26 -6.74 6.61
C ASP A 251 14.60 -7.38 6.22
N ALA A 252 15.24 -8.08 7.18
CA ALA A 252 16.54 -8.71 6.96
C ALA A 252 16.49 -9.74 5.83
N GLN A 253 15.45 -10.58 5.79
CA GLN A 253 15.26 -11.58 4.74
C GLN A 253 15.03 -10.93 3.37
N LEU A 254 14.18 -9.91 3.29
CA LEU A 254 13.84 -9.25 2.04
C LEU A 254 15.05 -8.54 1.43
N ARG A 255 15.81 -7.78 2.22
CA ARG A 255 17.03 -7.11 1.75
C ARG A 255 18.09 -8.11 1.30
N ALA A 256 18.33 -9.17 2.07
CA ALA A 256 19.34 -10.18 1.73
C ALA A 256 18.95 -11.01 0.49
N ARG A 257 17.67 -11.38 0.35
CA ARG A 257 17.21 -12.30 -0.70
C ARG A 257 16.99 -11.62 -2.05
N PHE A 258 16.51 -10.38 -2.04
CA PHE A 258 16.06 -9.68 -3.25
C PHE A 258 16.92 -8.45 -3.58
N ASP A 259 18.02 -8.23 -2.86
CA ASP A 259 18.92 -7.08 -3.00
C ASP A 259 18.16 -5.74 -2.98
N LEU A 260 17.31 -5.59 -1.96
CA LEU A 260 16.52 -4.38 -1.77
C LEU A 260 17.29 -3.35 -0.94
N ASP A 261 17.11 -2.07 -1.29
CA ASP A 261 17.65 -0.96 -0.53
C ASP A 261 16.88 -0.73 0.78
N LEU A 262 15.58 -0.44 0.67
CA LEU A 262 14.70 -0.22 1.81
C LEU A 262 13.51 -1.19 1.83
N VAL A 263 13.12 -1.60 3.03
CA VAL A 263 11.82 -2.23 3.31
C VAL A 263 11.05 -1.28 4.20
N LEU A 264 9.87 -0.88 3.75
CA LEU A 264 9.03 0.09 4.45
C LEU A 264 7.68 -0.52 4.83
N LEU A 265 7.05 0.00 5.88
CA LEU A 265 5.69 -0.32 6.28
C LEU A 265 4.80 0.93 6.17
N ASP A 266 3.72 0.86 5.39
CA ASP A 266 2.78 1.99 5.23
C ASP A 266 1.73 2.02 6.35
N ILE A 267 1.79 3.09 7.14
CA ILE A 267 0.96 3.33 8.33
C ILE A 267 -0.13 4.39 8.10
N THR A 268 -0.49 4.66 6.84
CA THR A 268 -1.48 5.70 6.52
C THR A 268 -2.90 5.17 6.56
N ALA A 269 -3.88 5.92 7.08
CA ALA A 269 -5.29 5.54 6.98
C ALA A 269 -5.88 5.84 5.58
N LYS A 270 -7.00 5.20 5.25
CA LYS A 270 -7.89 5.59 4.15
C LYS A 270 -9.13 6.25 4.74
N PRO A 271 -9.42 7.53 4.46
CA PRO A 271 -8.55 8.56 3.84
C PRO A 271 -7.37 8.99 4.76
N PRO A 272 -6.34 9.72 4.25
CA PRO A 272 -6.23 10.31 2.91
C PRO A 272 -5.52 9.44 1.86
N ALA A 273 -4.98 8.28 2.25
CA ALA A 273 -4.45 7.33 1.30
C ALA A 273 -5.57 6.47 0.68
N THR A 274 -5.22 5.63 -0.30
CA THR A 274 -6.06 4.49 -0.68
C THR A 274 -5.41 3.17 -0.23
N VAL A 275 -6.03 2.03 -0.56
CA VAL A 275 -5.45 0.72 -0.25
C VAL A 275 -4.21 0.45 -1.12
N GLU A 276 -4.35 0.56 -2.44
CA GLU A 276 -3.27 0.39 -3.43
C GLU A 276 -2.42 1.68 -3.53
N TRP A 277 -1.23 1.62 -4.16
CA TRP A 277 -0.30 2.77 -4.19
C TRP A 277 -0.23 3.52 -5.52
N GLU A 278 -0.49 2.85 -6.65
CA GLU A 278 -0.46 3.29 -8.08
C GLU A 278 0.25 4.61 -8.46
#